data_AF-A0A432FWW9-F1
#
_entry.id   AF-A0A432FWW9-F1
#
_cell.length_a   1.000
_cell.length_b   1.000
_cell.length_c   1.000
_cell.angle_alpha   90.00
_cell.angle_beta   90.00
_cell.angle_gamma   90.00
#
_symmetry.space_group_name_H-M   'P 1'
#
loop_
_entity.id
_entity.type
_entity.pdbx_description
1 polymer ?
#
loop_
_entity_poly.entity_id
_entity_poly.type
_entity_poly.pdbx_seq_one_letter_code
_entity_poly.pdbx_strand_id
1 'polypeptide(L)'
;QMGFDDREYQLPSVEPETGETAQGHFAEKKIQMAIQELPLHFRTVVILRDIQELSYEEISKIVDVPLGTVKSRINRARLQLQQSLKEFR
;
A
#
# COMPACT_ATOMS: atom_id res chain seq x y z
N GLN A 1 3.90 42.13 40.50
CA GLN A 1 4.54 40.85 40.17
C GLN A 1 3.59 40.11 39.25
N MET A 2 3.94 40.01 37.97
CA MET A 2 3.14 39.42 36.92
C MET A 2 3.55 37.94 36.83
N GLY A 3 2.73 37.02 37.31
CA GLY A 3 2.92 35.60 37.05
C GLY A 3 2.53 35.35 35.60
N PHE A 4 3.52 34.99 34.77
CA PHE A 4 3.29 34.67 33.37
C PHE A 4 2.39 33.44 33.30
N ASP A 5 1.19 33.66 32.76
CA ASP A 5 0.23 32.65 32.33
C ASP A 5 0.95 31.69 31.36
N ASP A 6 1.04 30.44 31.77
CA ASP A 6 1.74 29.34 31.10
C ASP A 6 0.96 28.90 29.86
N ARG A 7 0.84 29.80 28.88
CA ARG A 7 0.29 29.49 27.57
C ARG A 7 1.36 28.81 26.73
N GLU A 8 1.66 27.57 27.06
CA GLU A 8 2.28 26.65 26.12
C GLU A 8 1.18 26.06 25.23
N TYR A 9 0.69 26.88 24.29
CA TYR A 9 -0.14 26.40 23.19
C TYR A 9 0.61 26.64 21.88
N GLN A 10 1.52 25.73 21.56
CA GLN A 10 2.08 25.61 20.22
C GLN A 10 2.30 24.14 19.87
N LEU A 11 1.33 23.56 19.20
CA LEU A 11 1.61 22.85 17.96
C LEU A 11 0.41 23.09 17.03
N PRO A 12 0.42 24.11 16.18
CA PRO A 12 -0.49 24.10 15.05
C PRO A 12 -0.05 22.93 14.17
N SER A 13 -0.87 21.89 14.09
CA SER A 13 -0.80 20.92 13.01
C SER A 13 -1.37 21.58 11.75
N VAL A 14 -0.68 22.61 11.23
CA VAL A 14 -0.96 23.20 9.92
C VAL A 14 -0.07 22.48 8.92
N GLU A 15 -0.64 21.43 8.32
CA GLU A 15 -1.10 21.44 6.93
C GLU A 15 0.05 20.98 6.02
N PRO A 16 -0.15 19.94 5.19
CA PRO A 16 0.84 19.63 4.19
C PRO A 16 0.77 20.72 3.12
N GLU A 17 1.53 21.80 3.34
CA GLU A 17 1.92 22.72 2.28
C GLU A 17 2.78 21.96 1.27
N THR A 18 2.56 22.28 -0.01
CA THR A 18 3.21 21.79 -1.25
C THR A 18 2.56 20.58 -1.92
N GLY A 19 2.21 20.75 -3.20
CA GLY A 19 1.51 19.76 -4.04
C GLY A 19 2.21 18.41 -4.22
N GLU A 20 3.48 18.28 -3.80
CA GLU A 20 4.22 17.01 -3.79
C GLU A 20 3.64 16.01 -2.78
N THR A 21 3.26 16.47 -1.59
CA THR A 21 2.62 15.64 -0.57
C THR A 21 1.21 15.20 -1.00
N ALA A 22 0.43 16.13 -1.57
CA ALA A 22 -0.91 15.85 -2.10
C ALA A 22 -0.87 14.85 -3.28
N GLN A 23 0.09 14.98 -4.18
CA GLN A 23 0.31 14.02 -5.27
C GLN A 23 0.73 12.64 -4.76
N GLY A 24 1.61 12.59 -3.75
CA GLY A 24 2.00 11.35 -3.08
C GLY A 24 0.81 10.61 -2.46
N HIS A 25 0.00 11.32 -1.67
CA HIS A 25 -1.22 10.75 -1.07
C HIS A 25 -2.23 10.26 -2.11
N PHE A 26 -2.37 10.98 -3.23
CA PHE A 26 -3.25 10.56 -4.32
C PHE A 26 -2.76 9.28 -5.01
N ALA A 27 -1.44 9.17 -5.25
CA ALA A 27 -0.83 7.97 -5.81
C ALA A 27 -0.97 6.76 -4.87
N GLU A 28 -0.71 6.96 -3.57
CA GLU A 28 -0.86 5.93 -2.55
C GLU A 28 -2.30 5.40 -2.49
N LYS A 29 -3.29 6.31 -2.47
CA LYS A 29 -4.71 5.93 -2.46
C LYS A 29 -5.10 5.11 -3.68
N LYS A 30 -4.61 5.48 -4.88
CA LYS A 30 -4.84 4.72 -6.12
C LYS A 30 -4.25 3.31 -6.05
N ILE A 31 -3.02 3.17 -5.54
CA ILE A 31 -2.37 1.87 -5.37
C ILE A 31 -3.16 1.00 -4.40
N GLN A 32 -3.58 1.55 -3.26
CA GLN A 32 -4.39 0.81 -2.29
C GLN A 32 -5.73 0.34 -2.90
N MET A 33 -6.42 1.22 -3.65
CA MET A 33 -7.65 0.85 -4.34
C MET A 33 -7.43 -0.26 -5.37
N ALA A 34 -6.39 -0.16 -6.21
CA ALA A 34 -6.08 -1.19 -7.20
C ALA A 34 -5.79 -2.56 -6.55
N ILE A 35 -5.07 -2.57 -5.41
CA ILE A 35 -4.84 -3.80 -4.64
C ILE A 35 -6.15 -4.35 -4.07
N GLN A 36 -7.06 -3.48 -3.60
CA GLN A 36 -8.38 -3.84 -3.09
C GLN A 36 -9.36 -4.32 -4.17
N GLU A 37 -9.12 -4.07 -5.44
CA GLU A 37 -9.94 -4.56 -6.54
C GLU A 37 -9.49 -5.96 -7.03
N LEU A 38 -8.24 -6.35 -6.74
CA LEU A 38 -7.77 -7.69 -7.08
C LEU A 38 -8.64 -8.79 -6.44
N PRO A 39 -8.94 -9.88 -7.17
CA PRO A 39 -9.47 -11.11 -6.58
C PRO A 39 -8.66 -11.52 -5.35
N LEU A 40 -9.35 -12.01 -4.30
CA LEU A 40 -8.73 -12.30 -3.01
C LEU A 40 -7.43 -13.12 -3.12
N HIS A 41 -7.43 -14.19 -3.93
CA HIS A 41 -6.28 -15.06 -4.10
C HIS A 41 -5.08 -14.40 -4.80
N PHE A 42 -5.28 -13.34 -5.59
CA PHE A 42 -4.22 -12.51 -6.16
C PHE A 42 -3.75 -11.46 -5.17
N ARG A 43 -4.69 -10.78 -4.50
CA ARG A 43 -4.39 -9.81 -3.46
C ARG A 43 -3.53 -10.41 -2.35
N THR A 44 -3.91 -11.57 -1.83
CA THR A 44 -3.17 -12.25 -0.75
C THR A 44 -1.72 -12.48 -1.14
N VAL A 45 -1.45 -13.09 -2.30
CA VAL A 45 -0.07 -13.39 -2.69
C VAL A 45 0.76 -12.14 -3.00
N VAL A 46 0.13 -11.06 -3.47
CA VAL A 46 0.82 -9.77 -3.66
C VAL A 46 1.17 -9.14 -2.31
N ILE A 47 0.24 -9.10 -1.36
CA ILE A 47 0.53 -8.55 -0.02
C ILE A 47 1.68 -9.34 0.63
N LEU A 48 1.59 -10.66 0.63
CA LEU A 48 2.62 -11.50 1.24
C LEU A 48 3.98 -11.33 0.55
N ARG A 49 4.00 -11.17 -0.78
CA ARG A 49 5.26 -11.07 -1.53
C ARG A 49 5.86 -9.66 -1.56
N ASP A 50 5.05 -8.67 -1.91
CA ASP A 50 5.50 -7.33 -2.29
C ASP A 50 5.46 -6.35 -1.11
N ILE A 51 4.72 -6.68 -0.04
CA ILE A 51 4.60 -5.84 1.17
C ILE A 51 5.28 -6.51 2.36
N GLN A 52 5.02 -7.81 2.58
CA GLN A 52 5.62 -8.57 3.68
C GLN A 52 6.95 -9.26 3.30
N GLU A 53 7.37 -9.13 2.04
CA GLU A 53 8.65 -9.62 1.52
C GLU A 53 8.93 -11.12 1.71
N LEU A 54 7.88 -11.93 1.87
CA LEU A 54 8.02 -13.37 2.08
C LEU A 54 8.54 -14.09 0.82
N SER A 55 9.27 -15.17 1.03
CA SER A 55 9.70 -16.07 -0.06
C SER A 55 8.49 -16.78 -0.70
N TYR A 56 8.64 -17.22 -1.95
CA TYR A 56 7.58 -17.96 -2.61
C TYR A 56 7.26 -19.27 -1.90
N GLU A 57 8.26 -19.88 -1.27
CA GLU A 57 8.18 -21.10 -0.48
C GLU A 57 7.38 -20.89 0.82
N GLU A 58 7.61 -19.78 1.54
CA GLU A 58 6.80 -19.41 2.71
C GLU A 58 5.35 -19.12 2.32
N ILE A 59 5.14 -18.36 1.23
CA ILE A 59 3.80 -18.06 0.72
C ILE A 59 3.07 -19.34 0.35
N SER A 60 3.74 -20.28 -0.31
CA SER A 60 3.19 -21.59 -0.70
C SER A 60 2.67 -22.37 0.52
N LYS A 61 3.40 -22.33 1.63
CA LYS A 61 3.00 -22.95 2.91
C LYS A 61 1.85 -22.21 3.59
N ILE A 62 1.85 -20.87 3.56
CA ILE A 62 0.82 -20.03 4.20
C ILE A 62 -0.53 -20.18 3.51
N VAL A 63 -0.56 -20.14 2.18
CA VAL A 63 -1.81 -20.17 1.40
C VAL A 63 -2.20 -21.57 0.93
N ASP A 64 -1.41 -22.58 1.30
CA ASP A 64 -1.58 -24.00 1.00
C ASP A 64 -1.84 -24.30 -0.49
N VAL A 65 -0.94 -23.81 -1.35
CA VAL A 65 -0.95 -24.12 -2.79
C VAL A 65 0.45 -24.39 -3.33
N PRO A 66 0.59 -25.10 -4.46
CA PRO A 66 1.90 -25.37 -5.05
C PRO A 66 2.71 -24.11 -5.37
N LEU A 67 4.04 -24.19 -5.26
CA LEU A 67 4.96 -23.09 -5.58
C LEU A 67 4.75 -22.51 -6.98
N GLY A 68 4.45 -23.35 -7.98
CA GLY A 68 4.11 -22.91 -9.35
C GLY A 68 2.82 -22.09 -9.40
N THR A 69 1.83 -22.44 -8.57
CA THR A 69 0.58 -21.68 -8.42
C THR A 69 0.85 -20.32 -7.77
N VAL A 70 1.70 -20.25 -6.74
CA VAL A 70 2.12 -18.97 -6.14
C VAL A 70 2.76 -18.06 -7.18
N LYS A 71 3.77 -18.56 -7.91
CA LYS A 71 4.47 -17.80 -8.97
C LYS A 71 3.51 -17.27 -10.03
N SER A 72 2.60 -18.14 -10.52
CA SER A 72 1.62 -17.74 -11.54
C SER A 72 0.56 -16.77 -11.02
N ARG A 73 0.11 -16.89 -9.77
CA ARG A 73 -0.80 -15.94 -9.13
C ARG A 73 -0.15 -14.57 -8.95
N ILE A 74 1.10 -14.50 -8.47
CA ILE A 74 1.84 -13.24 -8.31
C ILE A 74 2.03 -12.55 -9.66
N ASN A 75 2.45 -13.29 -10.68
CA ASN A 75 2.63 -12.71 -12.01
C ASN A 75 1.33 -12.13 -12.56
N ARG A 76 0.21 -12.88 -12.51
CA ARG A 76 -1.10 -12.40 -12.96
C ARG A 76 -1.59 -11.20 -12.15
N ALA A 77 -1.41 -11.22 -10.83
CA ALA A 77 -1.79 -10.10 -9.97
C ALA A 77 -1.04 -8.81 -10.33
N ARG A 78 0.28 -8.90 -10.56
CA ARG A 78 1.09 -7.75 -10.97
C ARG A 78 0.70 -7.22 -12.36
N LEU A 79 0.33 -8.09 -13.29
CA LEU A 79 -0.19 -7.67 -14.60
C LEU A 79 -1.53 -6.93 -14.46
N GLN A 80 -2.44 -7.41 -13.61
CA GLN A 80 -3.71 -6.72 -13.33
C GLN A 80 -3.46 -5.36 -12.68
N LEU A 81 -2.59 -5.28 -11.67
CA LEU A 81 -2.20 -4.00 -11.06
C LEU A 81 -1.58 -3.05 -12.09
N GLN A 82 -0.71 -3.53 -12.96
CA GLN A 82 -0.14 -2.71 -14.02
C GLN A 82 -1.23 -2.16 -14.94
N GLN A 83 -2.24 -2.96 -15.29
CA GLN A 83 -3.35 -2.52 -16.13
C GLN A 83 -4.20 -1.46 -15.41
N SER A 84 -4.65 -1.73 -14.19
CA SER A 84 -5.44 -0.77 -13.39
C SER A 84 -4.68 0.54 -13.15
N LEU A 85 -3.37 0.47 -12.91
CA LEU A 85 -2.55 1.66 -12.66
C LEU A 85 -2.24 2.47 -13.93
N LYS A 86 -2.26 1.86 -15.11
CA LYS A 86 -2.14 2.57 -16.39
C LYS A 86 -3.37 3.43 -16.68
N GLU A 87 -4.56 3.01 -16.24
CA GLU A 87 -5.82 3.74 -16.47
C GLU A 87 -5.91 5.02 -15.64
N PHE A 88 -5.08 5.15 -14.61
CA PHE A 88 -5.00 6.34 -13.75
C PHE A 88 -4.04 7.43 -14.25
N ARG A 89 -3.40 7.22 -15.41
CA ARG A 89 -2.33 8.04 -15.96
C ARG A 89 -2.84 9.11 -16.92
#